data_AF-A0A936CEK6-F1
#
_entry.id   AF-A0A936CEK6-F1
#
_cell.length_a   1.000
_cell.length_b   1.000
_cell.length_c   1.000
_cell.angle_alpha   90.00
_cell.angle_beta   90.00
_cell.angle_gamma   90.00
#
_symmetry.space_group_name_H-M   'P 1'
#
loop_
_entity.id
_entity.type
_entity.pdbx_description
1 polymer ?
#
loop_
_entity_poly.entity_id
_entity_poly.type
_entity_poly.pdbx_seq_one_letter_code
_entity_poly.pdbx_strand_id
1 'polypeptide(L)'
;MKLDKDLLELLALLRSHGAEFLVVGGHAVAFHGRPRLTEDLDLFVRPDRANGIRIVAALREFGFAELALEASDFEADDRVIQLGRAPNRVDLLTRLYGVEFAEAWTTRGSIAGR
;
A
#
# COMPACT_ATOMS: atom_id res chain seq x y z
N MET A 1 18.84 -5.44 -8.74
CA MET A 1 17.49 -5.04 -8.29
C MET A 1 17.68 -3.79 -7.44
N LYS A 2 17.25 -2.62 -7.92
CA LYS A 2 17.38 -1.34 -7.18
C LYS A 2 16.10 -1.18 -6.35
N LEU A 3 16.27 -0.94 -5.04
CA LEU A 3 15.23 -0.77 -4.01
C LEU A 3 13.98 -0.02 -4.51
N ASP A 4 14.18 1.09 -5.22
CA ASP A 4 13.09 1.95 -5.68
C ASP A 4 12.27 1.35 -6.83
N LYS A 5 12.85 0.48 -7.66
CA LYS A 5 12.18 0.05 -8.90
C LYS A 5 11.02 -0.91 -8.62
N ASP A 6 11.21 -1.89 -7.75
CA ASP A 6 10.19 -2.91 -7.48
C ASP A 6 9.04 -2.32 -6.66
N LEU A 7 9.34 -1.39 -5.73
CA LEU A 7 8.30 -0.63 -5.04
C LEU A 7 7.50 0.24 -6.00
N LEU A 8 8.15 0.95 -6.93
CA LEU A 8 7.46 1.72 -7.96
C LEU A 8 6.60 0.84 -8.88
N GLU A 9 7.09 -0.36 -9.22
CA GLU A 9 6.34 -1.34 -10.01
C GLU A 9 5.11 -1.85 -9.26
N LEU A 10 5.23 -2.20 -7.98
CA LEU A 10 4.09 -2.59 -7.14
C LEU A 10 3.04 -1.47 -7.07
N LEU A 11 3.47 -0.22 -6.83
CA LEU A 11 2.56 0.94 -6.81
C LEU A 11 1.89 1.17 -8.17
N ALA A 12 2.63 0.97 -9.27
CA ALA A 12 2.09 1.09 -10.62
C ALA A 12 1.04 -0.01 -10.89
N LEU A 13 1.29 -1.24 -10.47
CA LEU A 13 0.35 -2.35 -10.60
C LEU A 13 -0.91 -2.11 -9.78
N LEU A 14 -0.79 -1.76 -8.49
CA LEU A 14 -1.94 -1.42 -7.64
C LEU A 14 -2.79 -0.32 -8.29
N ARG A 15 -2.15 0.73 -8.80
CA ARG A 15 -2.86 1.81 -9.52
C ARG A 15 -3.53 1.31 -10.80
N SER A 16 -2.86 0.46 -11.60
CA SER A 16 -3.40 -0.04 -12.87
C SER A 16 -4.62 -0.95 -12.68
N HIS A 17 -4.68 -1.67 -11.57
CA HIS A 17 -5.84 -2.47 -11.15
C HIS A 17 -6.95 -1.63 -10.50
N GLY A 18 -6.74 -0.31 -10.35
CA GLY A 18 -7.70 0.60 -9.71
C GLY A 18 -7.81 0.40 -8.20
N ALA A 19 -6.79 -0.18 -7.55
CA ALA A 19 -6.76 -0.29 -6.10
C ALA A 19 -6.67 1.11 -5.46
N GLU A 20 -7.44 1.31 -4.40
CA GLU A 20 -7.49 2.52 -3.60
C GLU A 20 -6.59 2.35 -2.38
N PHE A 21 -5.47 3.07 -2.40
CA PHE A 21 -4.46 3.06 -1.36
C PHE A 21 -3.80 4.43 -1.21
N LEU A 22 -3.26 4.68 -0.03
CA LEU A 22 -2.53 5.89 0.33
C LEU A 22 -1.15 5.48 0.86
N VAL A 23 -0.10 6.13 0.37
CA VAL A 23 1.23 5.99 0.97
C VAL A 23 1.23 6.77 2.28
N VAL A 24 1.51 6.10 3.39
CA VAL A 24 1.53 6.69 4.74
C VAL A 24 2.90 6.43 5.41
N GLY A 25 3.03 6.72 6.71
CA GLY A 25 4.25 6.43 7.45
C GLY A 25 5.43 7.35 7.13
N GLY A 26 6.65 6.88 7.41
CA GLY A 26 7.85 7.73 7.28
C GLY A 26 8.17 8.16 5.85
N HIS A 27 7.66 7.45 4.83
CA HIS A 27 7.69 7.89 3.43
C HIS A 27 6.83 9.15 3.20
N ALA A 28 5.65 9.25 3.82
CA ALA A 28 4.82 10.47 3.77
C ALA A 28 5.47 11.65 4.53
N VAL A 29 6.17 11.38 5.62
CA VAL A 29 6.92 12.40 6.39
C VAL A 29 8.19 12.86 5.66
N ALA A 30 8.87 11.96 4.94
CA ALA A 30 10.01 12.30 4.08
C ALA A 30 9.60 13.22 2.93
N PHE A 31 8.40 13.04 2.37
CA PHE A 31 7.81 13.93 1.37
C PHE A 31 7.53 15.34 1.90
N HIS A 32 7.24 15.50 3.20
CA HIS A 32 6.97 16.79 3.85
C HIS A 32 8.18 17.41 4.60
N GLY A 33 9.40 16.92 4.35
CA GLY A 33 10.63 17.68 4.69
C GLY A 33 11.48 17.18 5.86
N ARG A 34 11.32 15.92 6.32
CA ARG A 34 12.29 15.30 7.24
C ARG A 34 12.70 13.90 6.76
N PRO A 35 13.93 13.71 6.25
CA PRO A 35 14.39 12.38 5.83
C PRO A 35 14.42 11.45 7.04
N ARG A 36 13.61 10.39 7.00
CA ARG A 36 13.84 9.17 7.79
C ARG A 36 14.27 8.09 6.83
N LEU A 37 15.33 7.36 7.19
CA LEU A 37 15.67 6.10 6.56
C LEU A 37 14.59 5.10 7.00
N THR A 38 13.52 4.94 6.24
CA THR A 38 12.52 3.91 6.52
C THR A 38 12.82 2.70 5.68
N GLU A 39 12.88 1.54 6.33
CA GLU A 39 13.19 0.24 5.73
C GLU A 39 11.93 -0.48 5.21
N ASP A 40 10.81 0.24 5.20
CA ASP A 40 9.46 -0.19 4.89
C ASP A 40 8.63 0.90 4.19
N LEU A 41 7.67 0.45 3.38
CA LEU A 41 6.63 1.25 2.74
C LEU A 41 5.27 0.89 3.34
N ASP A 42 4.65 1.84 4.02
CA ASP A 42 3.30 1.66 4.58
C ASP A 42 2.24 2.13 3.59
N LEU A 43 1.28 1.24 3.27
CA LEU A 43 0.13 1.55 2.42
C LEU A 43 -1.14 1.43 3.25
N PHE A 44 -1.83 2.54 3.48
CA PHE A 44 -3.19 2.50 4.00
C PHE A 44 -4.14 2.18 2.85
N VAL A 45 -4.81 1.03 2.90
CA VAL A 45 -5.71 0.55 1.84
C VAL A 45 -7.16 0.69 2.26
N ARG A 46 -8.07 0.94 1.31
CA ARG A 46 -9.50 1.00 1.62
C ARG A 46 -9.96 -0.37 2.15
N PRO A 47 -10.57 -0.44 3.35
CA PRO A 47 -10.96 -1.70 3.96
C PRO A 47 -12.32 -2.19 3.43
N ASP A 48 -12.36 -2.58 2.16
CA ASP A 48 -13.56 -3.15 1.55
C ASP A 48 -13.25 -4.26 0.56
N ARG A 49 -14.26 -5.11 0.30
CA ARG A 49 -14.14 -6.28 -0.56
C ARG A 49 -13.74 -5.96 -1.98
N ALA A 50 -14.34 -4.91 -2.56
CA ALA A 50 -14.08 -4.55 -3.94
C ALA A 50 -12.63 -4.08 -4.11
N ASN A 51 -12.12 -3.31 -3.14
CA ASN A 51 -10.72 -2.94 -3.11
C ASN A 51 -9.80 -4.14 -2.87
N GLY A 52 -10.17 -5.04 -1.96
CA GLY A 52 -9.44 -6.29 -1.70
C GLY A 52 -9.26 -7.15 -2.95
N ILE A 53 -10.29 -7.27 -3.80
CA ILE A 53 -10.19 -7.98 -5.10
C ILE A 53 -9.12 -7.34 -6.00
N ARG A 54 -9.10 -6.01 -6.09
CA ARG A 54 -8.13 -5.27 -6.92
C ARG A 54 -6.70 -5.42 -6.39
N ILE A 55 -6.53 -5.37 -5.07
CA ILE A 55 -5.23 -5.57 -4.42
C ILE A 55 -4.73 -6.99 -4.68
N VAL A 56 -5.54 -8.02 -4.45
CA VAL A 56 -5.13 -9.41 -4.69
C VAL A 56 -4.77 -9.64 -6.16
N ALA A 57 -5.51 -9.06 -7.10
CA ALA A 57 -5.17 -9.14 -8.53
C ALA A 57 -3.81 -8.51 -8.84
N ALA A 58 -3.53 -7.31 -8.33
CA ALA A 58 -2.24 -6.64 -8.49
C ALA A 58 -1.09 -7.42 -7.83
N LEU A 59 -1.30 -7.95 -6.62
CA LEU A 59 -0.29 -8.75 -5.91
C LEU A 59 0.04 -10.06 -6.65
N ARG A 60 -0.96 -10.72 -7.22
CA ARG A 60 -0.76 -11.92 -8.05
C ARG A 60 0.08 -11.60 -9.29
N GLU A 61 -0.20 -10.49 -9.97
CA GLU A 61 0.57 -10.04 -11.14
C GLU A 61 2.01 -9.65 -10.79
N PHE A 62 2.21 -9.01 -9.63
CA PHE A 62 3.55 -8.65 -9.14
C PHE A 62 4.41 -9.87 -8.76
N GLY A 63 3.79 -11.02 -8.47
CA GLY A 63 4.49 -12.27 -8.13
C GLY A 63 4.21 -12.83 -6.72
N PHE A 64 3.25 -12.28 -6.00
CA PHE A 64 2.82 -12.77 -4.67
C PHE A 64 1.67 -13.79 -4.74
N ALA A 65 1.51 -14.50 -5.85
CA ALA A 65 0.42 -15.46 -6.03
C ALA A 65 0.41 -16.59 -4.99
N GLU A 66 1.59 -16.97 -4.45
CA GLU A 66 1.74 -18.03 -3.46
C GLU A 66 1.31 -17.64 -2.03
N LEU A 67 1.08 -16.35 -1.75
CA LEU A 67 0.68 -15.89 -0.42
C LEU A 67 -0.77 -16.27 -0.04
N ALA A 68 -1.54 -16.83 -0.98
CA ALA A 68 -2.93 -17.25 -0.79
C ALA A 68 -3.85 -16.17 -0.18
N LEU A 69 -3.54 -14.89 -0.41
CA LEU A 69 -4.35 -13.77 0.06
C LEU A 69 -5.72 -13.75 -0.64
N GLU A 70 -6.74 -13.46 0.14
CA GLU A 70 -8.11 -13.31 -0.31
C GLU A 70 -8.61 -11.87 -0.12
N ALA A 71 -9.64 -11.49 -0.87
CA ALA A 71 -10.23 -10.15 -0.73
C ALA A 71 -10.74 -9.88 0.70
N SER A 72 -11.19 -10.93 1.39
CA SER A 72 -11.64 -10.90 2.79
C SER A 72 -10.54 -10.49 3.76
N ASP A 73 -9.26 -10.71 3.43
CA ASP A 73 -8.14 -10.27 4.26
C ASP A 73 -8.04 -8.73 4.33
N PHE A 74 -8.63 -8.04 3.36
CA PHE A 74 -8.68 -6.58 3.28
C PHE A 74 -10.02 -5.98 3.75
N GLU A 75 -11.01 -6.83 4.08
CA GLU A 75 -12.30 -6.38 4.62
C GLU A 75 -12.26 -6.18 6.14
N ALA A 76 -11.33 -6.85 6.82
CA ALA A 76 -11.23 -6.79 8.27
C ALA A 76 -10.65 -5.46 8.75
N ASP A 77 -11.34 -4.84 9.70
CA ASP A 77 -10.83 -3.69 10.44
C ASP A 77 -9.61 -4.13 11.29
N ASP A 78 -8.59 -3.29 11.33
CA ASP A 78 -7.35 -3.47 12.11
C ASP A 78 -6.44 -4.64 11.71
N ARG A 79 -6.20 -4.81 10.39
CA ARG A 79 -5.21 -5.75 9.85
C ARG A 79 -3.98 -5.06 9.27
N VAL A 80 -2.85 -5.76 9.43
CA VAL A 80 -1.57 -5.45 8.80
C VAL A 80 -1.10 -6.68 8.03
N ILE A 81 -0.97 -6.56 6.72
CA ILE A 81 -0.44 -7.62 5.84
C ILE A 81 0.96 -7.20 5.42
N GLN A 82 1.96 -7.99 5.83
CA GLN A 82 3.36 -7.69 5.56
C GLN A 82 3.85 -8.47 4.33
N LEU A 83 4.42 -7.76 3.38
CA LEU A 83 5.00 -8.30 2.16
C LEU A 83 6.52 -8.13 2.20
N GLY A 84 7.24 -9.23 1.93
CA GLY A 84 8.69 -9.22 1.87
C GLY A 84 9.36 -9.01 3.22
N ARG A 85 10.52 -8.34 3.21
CA ARG A 85 11.36 -8.05 4.38
C ARG A 85 12.15 -6.76 4.16
N ALA A 86 12.60 -6.14 5.24
CA ALA A 86 13.47 -4.98 5.17
C ALA A 86 14.71 -5.26 4.28
N PRO A 87 15.17 -4.29 3.49
CA PRO A 87 14.69 -2.90 3.35
C PRO A 87 13.54 -2.69 2.34
N ASN A 88 12.97 -3.77 1.77
CA ASN A 88 11.88 -3.70 0.78
C ASN A 88 10.55 -4.20 1.38
N ARG A 89 10.34 -4.00 2.69
CA ARG A 89 9.09 -4.44 3.32
C ARG A 89 7.96 -3.52 2.86
N VAL A 90 6.80 -4.08 2.57
CA VAL A 90 5.58 -3.31 2.33
C VAL A 90 4.53 -3.78 3.32
N ASP A 91 4.00 -2.85 4.10
CA ASP A 91 2.95 -3.13 5.09
C ASP A 91 1.63 -2.56 4.55
N LEU A 92 0.65 -3.43 4.29
CA LEU A 92 -0.70 -3.06 3.87
C LEU A 92 -1.59 -2.96 5.11
N LEU A 93 -2.04 -1.75 5.42
CA LEU A 93 -2.81 -1.42 6.61
C LEU A 93 -4.28 -1.25 6.22
N THR A 94 -5.19 -1.97 6.86
CA THR A 94 -6.65 -1.76 6.68
C THR A 94 -7.22 -0.75 7.69
N ARG A 95 -6.44 -0.38 8.71
CA ARG A 95 -6.79 0.62 9.72
C ARG A 95 -5.62 1.54 10.03
N LEU A 96 -5.92 2.81 10.27
CA LEU A 96 -4.99 3.78 10.84
C LEU A 96 -5.70 4.55 11.95
N TYR A 97 -5.22 4.41 13.19
CA TYR A 97 -5.88 5.00 14.35
C TYR A 97 -6.00 6.53 14.22
N GLY A 98 -7.24 7.02 14.35
CA GLY A 98 -7.54 8.45 14.25
C GLY A 98 -7.64 8.99 12.83
N VAL A 99 -7.60 8.14 11.80
CA VAL A 99 -7.74 8.53 10.39
C VAL A 99 -8.70 7.60 9.68
N GLU A 100 -9.82 8.17 9.22
CA GLU A 100 -10.78 7.44 8.38
C GLU A 100 -10.31 7.44 6.93
N PHE A 101 -10.34 6.26 6.27
CA PHE A 101 -9.88 6.13 4.88
C PHE A 101 -10.63 7.09 3.95
N ALA A 102 -11.95 7.19 4.11
CA ALA A 102 -12.77 8.05 3.27
C ALA A 102 -12.36 9.52 3.36
N GLU A 103 -12.06 10.01 4.56
CA GLU A 103 -11.61 11.39 4.79
C GLU A 103 -10.23 11.61 4.16
N ALA A 104 -9.26 10.74 4.48
CA ALA A 104 -7.91 10.83 3.93
C ALA A 104 -7.89 10.71 2.39
N TRP A 105 -8.78 9.90 1.83
CA TRP A 105 -8.92 9.76 0.38
C TRP A 105 -9.38 11.06 -0.28
N THR A 106 -10.26 11.84 0.34
CA THR A 106 -10.74 13.11 -0.24
C THR A 106 -9.68 14.20 -0.27
N THR A 107 -8.76 14.19 0.70
CA THR A 107 -7.69 15.20 0.83
C THR A 107 -6.35 14.75 0.25
N ARG A 108 -6.31 13.58 -0.40
CA ARG A 108 -5.08 12.98 -0.93
C ARG A 108 -4.40 13.85 -1.99
N GLY A 109 -3.08 13.88 -1.95
CA GLY A 109 -2.26 14.32 -3.08
C GLY A 109 -2.03 13.19 -4.09
N SER A 110 -1.94 13.52 -5.38
CA SER A 110 -1.48 12.58 -6.40
C SER A 110 -0.08 12.95 -6.87
N ILE A 111 0.84 12.00 -6.86
CA ILE A 111 2.16 12.18 -7.47
C ILE A 111 2.12 11.52 -8.85
N ALA A 112 2.19 12.34 -9.90
CA ALA A 112 2.46 11.84 -11.24
C ALA A 112 3.95 11.49 -11.31
N GLY A 113 4.27 10.23 -11.61
CA GLY A 113 5.66 9.82 -11.89
C GLY A 113 6.20 10.64 -13.06
N ARG A 114 7.40 11.19 -12.90
CA ARG A 114 8.16 11.82 -14.00
C ARG A 114 8.64 10.78 -14.99
#